data_AF-A0A521GLS3-F1
#
_entry.id   AF-A0A521GLS3-F1
#
_cell.length_a   1.000
_cell.length_b   1.000
_cell.length_c   1.000
_cell.angle_alpha   90.00
_cell.angle_beta   90.00
_cell.angle_gamma   90.00
#
_symmetry.space_group_name_H-M   'P 1'
#
loop_
_entity.id
_entity.type
_entity.pdbx_description
1 polymer ?
#
loop_
_entity_poly.entity_id
_entity_poly.type
_entity_poly.pdbx_seq_one_letter_code
_entity_poly.pdbx_strand_id
1 'polypeptide(L)'
;MKIATKTLASILLIAMLSLSAVNLAGAVSDSSISRSNERKLERIYKRHDRKLELRASVLGMSVDQLKEQLKVKSFDTILKHHGFKNKEAFNTALTGKLKEELKKRGWSDERIDTLMQKRLERISDKAAA
;
A
#
# COMPACT_ATOMS: atom_id res chain seq x y z
N MET A 1 -6.71 32.19 31.55
CA MET A 1 -7.38 30.92 31.87
C MET A 1 -6.72 29.81 31.08
N LYS A 2 -6.27 28.74 31.76
CA LYS A 2 -5.69 27.53 31.15
C LYS A 2 -6.84 26.58 30.81
N ILE A 3 -7.04 26.25 29.53
CA ILE A 3 -8.05 25.27 29.12
C ILE A 3 -7.32 23.95 28.84
N ALA A 4 -7.73 22.92 29.56
CA ALA A 4 -7.09 21.62 29.63
C ALA A 4 -7.26 20.82 28.34
N THR A 5 -6.15 20.28 27.88
CA THR A 5 -6.02 19.15 26.95
C THR A 5 -6.75 17.89 27.46
N LYS A 6 -7.18 17.04 26.51
CA LYS A 6 -7.47 15.59 26.64
C LYS A 6 -8.95 15.14 26.73
N THR A 7 -9.81 15.46 25.75
CA THR A 7 -11.13 14.77 25.59
C THR A 7 -11.65 14.67 24.14
N LEU A 8 -10.79 14.78 23.11
CA LEU A 8 -11.22 14.73 21.69
C LEU A 8 -10.66 13.52 20.93
N ALA A 9 -10.69 12.32 21.51
CA ALA A 9 -10.23 11.10 20.82
C ALA A 9 -11.10 9.85 21.08
N SER A 10 -12.37 10.01 21.44
CA SER A 10 -13.26 8.90 21.79
C SER A 10 -14.53 8.78 20.93
N ILE A 11 -14.56 9.38 19.74
CA ILE A 11 -15.73 9.29 18.84
C ILE A 11 -15.27 8.78 17.48
N LEU A 12 -15.19 7.45 17.31
CA LEU A 12 -15.39 6.73 16.03
C LEU A 12 -15.15 5.21 16.19
N LEU A 13 -15.72 4.63 17.25
CA LEU A 13 -15.99 3.20 17.31
C LEU A 13 -17.49 3.05 17.53
N ILE A 14 -18.13 2.25 16.68
CA ILE A 14 -19.55 1.83 16.68
C ILE A 14 -20.35 2.42 15.51
N ALA A 15 -20.39 1.66 14.41
CA ALA A 15 -21.61 1.50 13.61
C ALA A 15 -21.66 0.03 13.18
N MET A 16 -22.35 -0.78 13.98
CA MET A 16 -22.68 -2.17 13.67
C MET A 16 -23.91 -2.23 12.74
N LEU A 17 -23.83 -3.14 11.76
CA LEU A 17 -24.89 -4.03 11.24
C LEU A 17 -26.28 -3.47 10.87
N SER A 18 -26.63 -3.61 9.58
CA SER A 18 -27.99 -3.95 9.15
C SER A 18 -27.98 -4.93 7.96
N LEU A 19 -28.63 -6.09 8.22
CA LEU A 19 -29.26 -7.10 7.34
C LEU A 19 -30.15 -6.43 6.24
N SER A 20 -30.54 -6.97 5.08
CA SER A 20 -30.50 -8.30 4.43
C SER A 20 -30.98 -8.18 2.96
N ALA A 21 -30.43 -9.06 2.10
CA ALA A 21 -31.09 -9.87 1.05
C ALA A 21 -31.54 -9.31 -0.34
N VAL A 22 -31.24 -10.18 -1.34
CA VAL A 22 -31.94 -10.51 -2.61
C VAL A 22 -31.37 -9.97 -3.95
N ASN A 23 -30.73 -10.93 -4.65
CA ASN A 23 -30.60 -11.21 -6.10
C ASN A 23 -30.00 -10.19 -7.08
N LEU A 24 -28.91 -10.59 -7.77
CA LEU A 24 -28.98 -10.83 -9.22
C LEU A 24 -27.89 -11.80 -9.70
N ALA A 25 -28.33 -12.83 -10.42
CA ALA A 25 -27.49 -13.72 -11.19
C ALA A 25 -26.59 -12.94 -12.16
N GLY A 26 -25.27 -13.15 -12.07
CA GLY A 26 -24.30 -12.51 -12.98
C GLY A 26 -22.83 -12.76 -12.67
N ALA A 27 -22.48 -13.81 -11.93
CA ALA A 27 -21.13 -14.04 -11.44
C ALA A 27 -20.19 -14.81 -12.41
N VAL A 28 -20.40 -14.70 -13.72
CA VAL A 28 -19.56 -15.41 -14.71
C VAL A 28 -18.72 -14.50 -15.62
N SER A 29 -18.96 -13.19 -15.63
CA SER A 29 -18.21 -12.26 -16.50
C SER A 29 -17.16 -11.41 -15.78
N ASP A 30 -17.22 -11.31 -14.45
CA ASP A 30 -16.39 -10.36 -13.68
C ASP A 30 -14.99 -10.93 -13.34
N SER A 31 -14.86 -12.26 -13.25
CA SER A 31 -13.60 -12.91 -12.85
C SER A 31 -12.47 -12.75 -13.89
N SER A 32 -12.79 -12.68 -15.18
CA SER A 32 -11.79 -12.59 -16.26
C SER A 32 -11.22 -11.18 -16.42
N ILE A 33 -12.07 -10.16 -16.33
CA ILE A 33 -11.69 -8.74 -16.39
C ILE A 33 -10.94 -8.33 -15.12
N SER A 34 -11.43 -8.76 -13.95
CA SER A 34 -10.75 -8.56 -12.66
C SER A 34 -9.34 -9.18 -12.67
N ARG A 35 -9.19 -10.44 -13.13
CA ARG A 35 -7.87 -11.10 -13.29
C ARG A 35 -6.95 -10.40 -14.29
N SER A 36 -7.48 -9.87 -15.40
CA SER A 36 -6.67 -9.19 -16.43
C SER A 36 -6.05 -7.89 -15.90
N ASN A 37 -6.87 -7.08 -15.22
CA ASN A 37 -6.44 -5.85 -14.58
C ASN A 37 -5.42 -6.10 -13.45
N GLU A 38 -5.66 -7.14 -12.64
CA GLU A 38 -4.78 -7.58 -11.56
C GLU A 38 -3.40 -8.04 -12.07
N ARG A 39 -3.35 -8.76 -13.19
CA ARG A 39 -2.08 -9.11 -13.87
C ARG A 39 -1.36 -7.88 -14.42
N LYS A 40 -2.07 -6.83 -14.85
CA LYS A 40 -1.45 -5.58 -15.32
C LYS A 40 -0.82 -4.82 -14.16
N LEU A 41 -1.44 -4.88 -12.99
CA LEU A 41 -0.98 -4.27 -11.74
C LEU A 41 0.21 -4.95 -11.11
N GLU A 42 0.17 -6.27 -10.99
CA GLU A 42 1.34 -7.02 -10.54
C GLU A 42 2.52 -6.77 -11.48
N ARG A 43 2.28 -6.58 -12.79
CA ARG A 43 3.31 -6.18 -13.73
C ARG A 43 3.84 -4.77 -13.47
N ILE A 44 3.01 -3.80 -13.09
CA ILE A 44 3.46 -2.44 -12.77
C ILE A 44 4.27 -2.44 -11.46
N TYR A 45 3.71 -3.01 -10.39
CA TYR A 45 4.41 -3.09 -9.11
C TYR A 45 5.69 -3.92 -9.22
N LYS A 46 5.65 -5.12 -9.81
CA LYS A 46 6.85 -5.92 -10.06
C LYS A 46 7.82 -5.18 -10.96
N ARG A 47 7.39 -4.43 -11.99
CA ARG A 47 8.33 -3.74 -12.90
C ARG A 47 9.07 -2.60 -12.21
N HIS A 48 8.37 -1.77 -11.43
CA HIS A 48 8.96 -0.62 -10.78
C HIS A 48 9.68 -0.98 -9.47
N ASP A 49 9.15 -1.89 -8.65
CA ASP A 49 9.83 -2.34 -7.42
C ASP A 49 11.00 -3.29 -7.74
N ARG A 50 10.95 -4.11 -8.81
CA ARG A 50 12.11 -4.93 -9.26
C ARG A 50 13.32 -4.08 -9.65
N LYS A 51 13.09 -2.83 -10.07
CA LYS A 51 14.15 -1.87 -10.38
C LYS A 51 14.50 -0.97 -9.20
N LEU A 52 13.89 -1.19 -8.03
CA LEU A 52 14.03 -0.36 -6.83
C LEU A 52 13.60 1.10 -7.01
N GLU A 53 12.92 1.45 -8.11
CA GLU A 53 12.54 2.83 -8.43
C GLU A 53 11.63 3.44 -7.36
N LEU A 54 10.63 2.67 -6.90
CA LEU A 54 9.73 3.11 -5.84
C LEU A 54 10.45 3.27 -4.50
N ARG A 55 11.35 2.34 -4.16
CA ARG A 55 12.11 2.38 -2.90
C ARG A 55 13.08 3.54 -2.87
N ALA A 56 13.84 3.72 -3.95
CA ALA A 56 14.77 4.82 -4.11
C ALA A 56 14.03 6.17 -4.04
N SER A 57 12.87 6.27 -4.70
CA SER A 57 12.02 7.46 -4.62
C SER A 57 11.55 7.76 -3.19
N VAL A 58 11.10 6.76 -2.43
CA VAL A 58 10.70 6.92 -1.02
C VAL A 58 11.88 7.33 -0.13
N LEU A 59 13.07 6.82 -0.42
CA LEU A 59 14.30 7.16 0.30
C LEU A 59 14.92 8.49 -0.14
N GLY A 60 14.36 9.15 -1.16
CA GLY A 60 14.87 10.41 -1.69
C GLY A 60 16.22 10.28 -2.38
N MET A 61 16.54 9.13 -2.98
CA MET A 61 17.81 8.86 -3.64
C MET A 61 17.62 8.28 -5.04
N SER A 62 18.70 8.20 -5.83
CA SER A 62 18.67 7.51 -7.10
C SER A 62 18.68 5.99 -6.92
N VAL A 63 18.21 5.27 -7.94
CA VAL A 63 18.24 3.79 -7.96
C VAL A 63 19.66 3.26 -7.85
N ASP A 64 20.61 3.89 -8.52
CA ASP A 64 22.01 3.43 -8.52
C ASP A 64 22.68 3.69 -7.17
N GLN A 65 22.36 4.81 -6.52
CA GLN A 65 22.78 5.04 -5.13
C GLN A 65 22.23 3.96 -4.19
N LEU A 66 20.96 3.58 -4.34
CA LEU A 66 20.36 2.52 -3.52
C LEU A 66 21.05 1.16 -3.77
N LYS A 67 21.34 0.83 -5.03
CA LYS A 67 22.08 -0.41 -5.37
C LYS A 67 23.47 -0.41 -4.75
N GLU A 68 24.22 0.68 -4.83
CA GLU A 68 25.56 0.77 -4.23
C GLU A 68 25.49 0.64 -2.71
N GLN A 69 24.54 1.31 -2.06
CA GLN A 69 24.38 1.18 -0.60
C GLN A 69 24.02 -0.25 -0.19
N LEU A 70 23.17 -0.95 -0.95
CA LEU A 70 22.79 -2.33 -0.67
C LEU A 70 23.93 -3.35 -0.80
N LYS A 71 25.02 -3.02 -1.52
CA LYS A 71 26.22 -3.87 -1.57
C LYS A 71 27.00 -3.86 -0.25
N VAL A 72 26.91 -2.76 0.49
CA VAL A 72 27.76 -2.49 1.65
C VAL A 72 26.99 -2.53 2.96
N LYS A 73 25.72 -2.12 2.94
CA LYS A 73 24.88 -1.93 4.12
C LYS A 73 23.62 -2.78 4.03
N SER A 74 23.16 -3.24 5.19
CA SER A 74 21.84 -3.87 5.29
C SER A 74 20.74 -2.85 4.97
N PHE A 75 19.62 -3.32 4.42
CA PHE A 75 18.49 -2.45 4.13
C PHE A 75 17.98 -1.71 5.37
N ASP A 76 17.98 -2.35 6.55
CA ASP A 76 17.57 -1.69 7.81
C ASP A 76 18.50 -0.55 8.22
N THR A 77 19.79 -0.70 7.97
CA THR A 77 20.76 0.39 8.19
C THR A 77 20.46 1.57 7.26
N ILE A 78 20.12 1.29 6.00
CA ILE A 78 19.74 2.31 5.03
C ILE A 78 18.44 3.00 5.46
N LEU A 79 17.42 2.25 5.87
CA LEU A 79 16.16 2.81 6.36
C LEU A 79 16.38 3.78 7.53
N LYS A 80 17.15 3.37 8.55
CA LYS A 80 17.45 4.21 9.71
C LYS A 80 18.21 5.49 9.31
N HIS A 81 19.18 5.37 8.40
CA HIS A 81 19.94 6.52 7.90
C HIS A 81 19.03 7.53 7.18
N HIS A 82 17.97 7.05 6.53
CA HIS A 82 16.99 7.88 5.81
C HIS A 82 15.76 8.25 6.65
N GLY A 83 15.85 8.14 7.98
CA GLY A 83 14.82 8.62 8.91
C GLY A 83 13.65 7.66 9.15
N PHE A 84 13.70 6.43 8.63
CA PHE A 84 12.69 5.42 8.93
C PHE A 84 12.99 4.68 10.23
N LYS A 85 12.02 4.66 11.16
CA LYS A 85 12.12 3.96 12.44
C LYS A 85 12.24 2.44 12.27
N ASN A 86 11.46 1.88 11.34
CA ASN A 86 11.37 0.44 11.08
C ASN A 86 10.90 0.17 9.64
N LYS A 87 10.95 -1.10 9.22
CA LYS A 87 10.46 -1.55 7.90
C LYS A 87 8.98 -1.26 7.67
N GLU A 88 8.17 -1.30 8.71
CA GLU A 88 6.72 -1.05 8.62
C GLU A 88 6.44 0.40 8.21
N ALA A 89 7.08 1.38 8.86
CA ALA A 89 6.98 2.78 8.51
C ALA A 89 7.42 3.02 7.05
N PHE A 90 8.48 2.34 6.60
CA PHE A 90 8.90 2.38 5.21
C PHE A 90 7.85 1.78 4.26
N ASN A 91 7.26 0.63 4.60
CA ASN A 91 6.23 -0.01 3.78
C ASN A 91 4.96 0.85 3.66
N THR A 92 4.61 1.59 4.70
CA THR A 92 3.52 2.58 4.67
C THR A 92 3.83 3.70 3.67
N ALA A 93 5.03 4.29 3.74
CA ALA A 93 5.47 5.31 2.80
C ALA A 93 5.53 4.78 1.35
N LEU A 94 6.04 3.56 1.17
CA LEU A 94 6.09 2.87 -0.13
C LEU A 94 4.70 2.64 -0.72
N THR A 95 3.73 2.32 0.13
CA THR A 95 2.33 2.15 -0.29
C THR A 95 1.71 3.48 -0.70
N GLY A 96 1.98 4.56 0.05
CA GLY A 96 1.60 5.92 -0.35
C GLY A 96 2.16 6.30 -1.72
N LYS A 97 3.46 6.08 -1.94
CA LYS A 97 4.12 6.34 -3.22
C LYS A 97 3.50 5.55 -4.38
N LEU A 98 3.14 4.29 -4.13
CA LEU A 98 2.45 3.47 -5.12
C LEU A 98 1.07 4.03 -5.47
N LYS A 99 0.28 4.48 -4.48
CA LYS A 99 -1.02 5.12 -4.73
C LYS A 99 -0.86 6.36 -5.61
N GLU A 100 0.11 7.23 -5.29
CA GLU A 100 0.42 8.42 -6.11
C GLU A 100 0.75 8.06 -7.56
N GLU A 101 1.62 7.07 -7.76
CA GLU A 101 2.04 6.65 -9.11
C GLU A 101 0.87 6.04 -9.91
N LEU A 102 -0.05 5.33 -9.25
CA LEU A 102 -1.27 4.84 -9.89
C LEU A 102 -2.21 5.99 -10.27
N LYS A 103 -2.43 6.95 -9.37
CA LYS A 103 -3.22 8.16 -9.68
C LYS A 103 -2.64 8.93 -10.87
N LYS A 104 -1.32 9.13 -10.90
CA LYS A 104 -0.61 9.79 -12.01
C LYS A 104 -0.83 9.10 -13.36
N ARG A 105 -1.12 7.80 -13.36
CA ARG A 105 -1.41 7.00 -14.56
C ARG A 105 -2.90 6.96 -14.92
N GLY A 106 -3.73 7.78 -14.29
CA GLY A 106 -5.16 7.89 -14.58
C GLY A 106 -6.02 6.80 -13.95
N TRP A 107 -5.57 6.20 -12.85
CA TRP A 107 -6.39 5.24 -12.10
C TRP A 107 -7.38 5.97 -11.21
N SER A 108 -8.63 5.48 -11.14
CA SER A 108 -9.64 6.01 -10.22
C SER A 108 -9.34 5.62 -8.76
N ASP A 109 -9.77 6.45 -7.82
CA ASP A 109 -9.54 6.24 -6.40
C ASP A 109 -10.17 4.92 -5.90
N GLU A 110 -11.40 4.62 -6.31
CA GLU A 110 -12.09 3.35 -6.02
C GLU A 110 -11.26 2.13 -6.43
N ARG A 111 -10.63 2.20 -7.61
CA ARG A 111 -9.82 1.12 -8.16
C ARG A 111 -8.50 0.97 -7.41
N ILE A 112 -7.93 2.08 -6.96
CA ILE A 112 -6.71 2.08 -6.14
C ILE A 112 -7.02 1.51 -4.75
N ASP A 113 -8.13 1.88 -4.14
CA ASP A 113 -8.49 1.43 -2.79
C ASP A 113 -8.84 -0.06 -2.76
N THR A 114 -9.60 -0.55 -3.75
CA THR A 114 -9.84 -1.99 -3.95
C THR A 114 -8.52 -2.77 -4.07
N LEU A 115 -7.52 -2.19 -4.75
CA LEU A 115 -6.20 -2.80 -4.86
C LEU A 115 -5.47 -2.87 -3.51
N MET A 116 -5.50 -1.78 -2.75
CA MET A 116 -4.82 -1.71 -1.46
C MET A 116 -5.43 -2.71 -0.47
N GLN A 117 -6.76 -2.86 -0.49
CA GLN A 117 -7.47 -3.80 0.35
C GLN A 117 -7.09 -5.26 0.04
N LYS A 118 -7.12 -5.67 -1.23
CA LYS A 118 -6.64 -7.01 -1.67
C LYS A 118 -5.18 -7.30 -1.33
N ARG A 119 -4.34 -6.26 -1.23
CA ARG A 119 -2.93 -6.43 -0.84
C ARG A 119 -2.79 -6.61 0.67
N LEU A 120 -3.57 -5.87 1.46
CA LEU A 120 -3.64 -6.02 2.92
C LEU A 120 -4.10 -7.42 3.30
N GLU A 121 -5.15 -7.94 2.66
CA GLU A 121 -5.65 -9.31 2.86
C GLU A 121 -4.53 -10.35 2.63
N ARG A 122 -3.82 -10.28 1.50
CA ARG A 122 -2.71 -11.22 1.21
C ARG A 122 -1.54 -11.14 2.20
N ILE A 123 -1.26 -9.95 2.74
CA ILE A 123 -0.20 -9.80 3.75
C ILE A 123 -0.67 -10.37 5.09
N SER A 124 -1.93 -10.11 5.45
CA SER A 124 -2.57 -10.68 6.64
C SER A 124 -2.58 -12.20 6.60
N ASP A 125 -3.00 -12.80 5.49
CA ASP A 125 -3.06 -14.25 5.32
C ASP A 125 -1.68 -14.90 5.42
N LYS A 126 -0.64 -14.22 4.91
CA LYS A 126 0.74 -14.69 4.99
C LYS A 126 1.35 -14.53 6.39
N ALA A 127 0.88 -13.59 7.20
CA ALA A 127 1.33 -13.44 8.58
C ALA A 127 0.66 -14.43 9.53
N ALA A 128 -0.50 -14.99 9.15
CA ALA A 128 -1.25 -15.98 9.90
C ALA A 128 -0.83 -17.44 9.62
N ALA A 129 0.02 -17.67 8.62
CA ALA A 129 0.56 -18.97 8.21
C ALA A 129 2.01 -19.15 8.65
#